data_AF-A0A0K2AZ09-F1
#
_entry.id   AF-A0A0K2AZ09-F1
#
_cell.length_a   1.000
_cell.length_b   1.000
_cell.length_c   1.000
_cell.angle_alpha   90.00
_cell.angle_beta   90.00
_cell.angle_gamma   90.00
#
_symmetry.space_group_name_H-M   'P 1'
#
loop_
_entity.id
_entity.type
_entity.pdbx_description
1 polymer ?
#
loop_
_entity_poly.entity_id
_entity_poly.type
_entity_poly.pdbx_seq_one_letter_code
_entity_poly.pdbx_strand_id
1 'polypeptide(L)'
;MTPVELSRTVLHAVRRAVDAGELHVSVPPRAVVTPPGPGGCGDYATNIALQLARPAGQPPLRVAEVLRPYLVDDDGIADVVLSGPGFLNISLHGAAPAGLVEEILRRRSRYGHADGPDGRLVELHCPRDLRAVVVAEAAGRVLRSQGALVRVTAEALDPEWTAALGVRVAVGPAPAEPPVNVRPVPAPADPLPLGRDAARWALLHPAAHDRPRIGDEHLVQRESNPLFRVRYAHARCRAAARNAAGLGFTAAPGPVAGARELLVVLADHPRVLAATAAHRAPDRLARHLVTVADAALPFLPTVLPVGEEKPSAAHRARLALAQAVGAVLAGGLSLLGIDAPDHL
;
A
#
# COMPACT_ATOMS: atom_id res chain seq x y z
N MET A 1 23.63 3.73 1.34
CA MET A 1 24.08 3.35 -0.03
C MET A 1 23.59 4.39 -1.03
N THR A 2 24.49 4.99 -1.80
CA THR A 2 24.18 5.96 -2.87
C THR A 2 23.76 5.26 -4.17
N PRO A 3 23.10 5.94 -5.14
CA PRO A 3 22.77 5.35 -6.44
C PRO A 3 23.99 4.81 -7.20
N VAL A 4 25.14 5.46 -7.05
CA VAL A 4 26.41 5.05 -7.67
C VAL A 4 26.95 3.79 -7.02
N GLU A 5 26.91 3.71 -5.69
CA GLU A 5 27.25 2.49 -4.95
C GLU A 5 26.31 1.34 -5.32
N LEU A 6 25.00 1.59 -5.35
CA LEU A 6 24.02 0.55 -5.69
C LEU A 6 24.21 0.05 -7.13
N SER A 7 24.52 0.94 -8.09
CA SER A 7 24.86 0.52 -9.46
C SER A 7 26.09 -0.40 -9.51
N ARG A 8 27.07 -0.17 -8.62
CA ARG A 8 28.25 -1.04 -8.49
C ARG A 8 27.90 -2.37 -7.82
N THR A 9 27.07 -2.35 -6.78
CA THR A 9 26.55 -3.58 -6.14
C THR A 9 25.79 -4.45 -7.15
N VAL A 10 24.95 -3.84 -8.00
CA VAL A 10 24.24 -4.58 -9.07
C VAL A 10 25.21 -5.22 -10.06
N LEU A 11 26.26 -4.51 -10.50
CA LEU A 11 27.29 -5.09 -11.34
C LEU A 11 28.06 -6.21 -10.64
N HIS A 12 28.35 -6.07 -9.35
CA HIS A 12 29.05 -7.07 -8.58
C HIS A 12 28.23 -8.35 -8.42
N ALA A 13 26.91 -8.22 -8.18
CA ALA A 13 25.98 -9.34 -8.16
C ALA A 13 25.96 -10.10 -9.50
N VAL A 14 25.97 -9.38 -10.64
CA VAL A 14 26.06 -10.01 -11.97
C VAL A 14 27.39 -10.76 -12.13
N ARG A 15 28.51 -10.18 -11.71
CA ARG A 15 29.83 -10.86 -11.76
C ARG A 15 29.82 -12.14 -10.94
N ARG A 16 29.34 -12.08 -9.69
CA ARG A 16 29.26 -13.26 -8.81
C ARG A 16 28.41 -14.38 -9.42
N ALA A 17 27.27 -14.04 -10.03
CA ALA A 17 26.43 -15.02 -10.71
C ALA A 17 27.09 -15.66 -11.94
N VAL A 18 27.94 -14.90 -12.66
CA VAL A 18 28.75 -15.42 -13.78
C VAL A 18 29.89 -16.31 -13.27
N ASP A 19 30.61 -15.87 -12.25
CA ASP A 19 31.73 -16.63 -11.65
C ASP A 19 31.24 -17.94 -11.02
N ALA A 20 30.03 -17.97 -10.47
CA ALA A 20 29.37 -19.17 -9.96
C ALA A 20 28.83 -20.11 -11.07
N GLY A 21 28.86 -19.68 -12.33
CA GLY A 21 28.36 -20.46 -13.46
C GLY A 21 26.83 -20.50 -13.59
N GLU A 22 26.09 -19.69 -12.83
CA GLU A 22 24.62 -19.63 -12.91
C GLU A 22 24.12 -18.76 -14.07
N LEU A 23 24.94 -17.81 -14.52
CA LEU A 23 24.70 -17.01 -15.73
C LEU A 23 25.88 -17.11 -16.70
N HIS A 24 25.60 -17.41 -17.96
CA HIS A 24 26.61 -17.45 -19.02
C HIS A 24 26.47 -16.23 -19.93
N VAL A 25 26.93 -15.07 -19.45
CA VAL A 25 26.86 -13.79 -20.16
C VAL A 25 28.14 -12.98 -19.99
N SER A 26 28.43 -12.10 -20.94
CA SER A 26 29.43 -11.05 -20.73
C SER A 26 28.89 -10.02 -19.75
N VAL A 27 29.68 -9.66 -18.73
CA VAL A 27 29.30 -8.68 -17.73
C VAL A 27 29.28 -7.29 -18.36
N PRO A 28 28.16 -6.54 -18.28
CA PRO A 28 28.07 -5.22 -18.88
C PRO A 28 28.98 -4.21 -18.16
N PRO A 29 29.43 -3.15 -18.85
CA PRO A 29 30.34 -2.16 -18.26
C PRO A 29 29.67 -1.29 -17.20
N ARG A 30 28.33 -1.17 -17.25
CA ARG A 30 27.53 -0.36 -16.33
C ARG A 30 26.18 -1.02 -16.06
N ALA A 31 25.75 -1.03 -14.81
CA ALA A 31 24.35 -1.20 -14.45
C ALA A 31 23.72 0.17 -14.17
N VAL A 32 22.45 0.31 -14.52
CA VAL A 32 21.68 1.53 -14.25
C VAL A 32 20.65 1.20 -13.18
N VAL A 33 20.60 2.07 -12.17
CA VAL A 33 19.54 2.08 -11.17
C VAL A 33 18.81 3.41 -11.29
N THR A 34 17.50 3.35 -11.29
CA THR A 34 16.63 4.52 -11.37
C THR A 34 15.64 4.46 -10.23
N PRO A 35 14.99 5.58 -9.87
CA PRO A 35 13.74 5.49 -9.12
C PRO A 35 12.79 4.48 -9.79
N PRO A 36 12.00 3.73 -9.02
CA PRO A 36 11.10 2.74 -9.59
C PRO A 36 10.07 3.40 -10.52
N GLY A 37 9.84 2.79 -11.68
CA GLY A 37 8.82 3.25 -12.62
C GLY A 37 7.39 3.08 -12.08
N PRO A 38 6.37 3.55 -12.81
CA PRO A 38 4.97 3.35 -12.45
C PRO A 38 4.67 1.85 -12.19
N GLY A 39 4.43 1.48 -10.93
CA GLY A 39 4.19 0.09 -10.52
C GLY A 39 5.41 -0.73 -10.04
N GLY A 40 6.61 -0.14 -9.88
CA GLY A 40 7.86 -0.77 -9.36
C GLY A 40 7.80 -1.17 -7.87
N CYS A 41 8.87 -1.10 -7.06
CA CYS A 41 8.95 -1.11 -5.56
C CYS A 41 10.25 -0.52 -5.04
N GLY A 42 10.35 -0.31 -3.73
CA GLY A 42 11.60 0.02 -3.05
C GLY A 42 12.13 1.43 -3.37
N ASP A 43 13.39 1.66 -3.04
CA ASP A 43 14.09 2.92 -3.23
C ASP A 43 14.57 3.10 -4.67
N TYR A 44 14.97 2.00 -5.31
CA TYR A 44 15.50 1.98 -6.67
C TYR A 44 14.99 0.77 -7.43
N ALA A 45 15.02 0.84 -8.75
CA ALA A 45 14.79 -0.30 -9.63
C ALA A 45 15.92 -0.41 -10.65
N THR A 46 16.17 -1.63 -11.12
CA THR A 46 17.08 -1.88 -12.24
C THR A 46 16.44 -2.81 -13.27
N ASN A 47 16.72 -2.52 -14.54
CA ASN A 47 16.31 -3.34 -15.69
C ASN A 47 17.41 -4.32 -16.14
N ILE A 48 18.43 -4.55 -15.30
CA ILE A 48 19.61 -5.35 -15.69
C ILE A 48 19.24 -6.76 -16.16
N ALA A 49 18.25 -7.41 -15.55
CA ALA A 49 17.82 -8.74 -15.99
C ALA A 49 17.17 -8.74 -17.38
N LEU A 50 16.48 -7.66 -17.77
CA LEU A 50 15.95 -7.49 -19.13
C LEU A 50 17.07 -7.37 -20.17
N GLN A 51 18.17 -6.71 -19.80
CA GLN A 51 19.34 -6.55 -20.67
C GLN A 51 20.09 -7.88 -20.84
N LEU A 52 20.19 -8.67 -19.77
CA LEU A 52 20.94 -9.93 -19.74
C LEU A 52 20.15 -11.15 -20.26
N ALA A 53 18.83 -11.08 -20.33
CA ALA A 53 17.95 -12.18 -20.78
C ALA A 53 18.34 -12.76 -22.14
N ARG A 54 18.47 -11.89 -23.16
CA ARG A 54 18.79 -12.32 -24.53
C ARG A 54 20.21 -12.92 -24.63
N PRO A 55 21.27 -12.30 -24.09
CA PRO A 55 22.60 -12.92 -24.02
C PRO A 55 22.63 -14.24 -23.25
N ALA A 56 21.84 -14.38 -22.18
CA ALA A 56 21.78 -15.59 -21.36
C ALA A 56 20.96 -16.72 -21.99
N GLY A 57 20.16 -16.44 -23.03
CA GLY A 57 19.20 -17.39 -23.58
C GLY A 57 18.08 -17.76 -22.60
N GLN A 58 17.76 -16.89 -21.64
CA GLN A 58 16.79 -17.15 -20.57
C GLN A 58 15.69 -16.09 -20.51
N PRO A 59 14.48 -16.43 -20.02
CA PRO A 59 13.44 -15.42 -19.73
C PRO A 59 13.95 -14.39 -18.71
N PRO A 60 13.62 -13.09 -18.84
CA PRO A 60 14.18 -12.08 -17.94
C PRO A 60 13.76 -12.24 -16.47
N LEU A 61 12.58 -12.79 -16.21
CA LEU A 61 12.17 -13.15 -14.85
C LEU A 61 13.13 -14.19 -14.23
N ARG A 62 13.57 -15.19 -15.01
CA ARG A 62 14.51 -16.20 -14.54
C ARG A 62 15.88 -15.60 -14.21
N VAL A 63 16.36 -14.69 -15.05
CA VAL A 63 17.61 -13.96 -14.79
C VAL A 63 17.48 -13.10 -13.51
N ALA A 64 16.31 -12.46 -13.31
CA ALA A 64 16.05 -11.67 -12.11
C ALA A 64 16.01 -12.54 -10.84
N GLU A 65 15.44 -13.75 -10.91
CA GLU A 65 15.47 -14.73 -9.81
C GLU A 65 16.89 -15.16 -9.45
N VAL A 66 17.75 -15.39 -10.45
CA VAL A 66 19.16 -15.75 -10.24
C VAL A 66 19.91 -14.60 -9.56
N LEU A 67 19.69 -13.36 -9.99
CA LEU A 67 20.40 -12.20 -9.43
C LEU A 67 19.90 -11.78 -8.04
N ARG A 68 18.64 -12.07 -7.69
CA ARG A 68 18.03 -11.69 -6.41
C ARG A 68 18.87 -12.09 -5.18
N PRO A 69 19.29 -13.35 -4.98
CA PRO A 69 20.07 -13.74 -3.80
C PRO A 69 21.40 -12.99 -3.71
N TYR A 70 22.10 -12.76 -4.84
CA TYR A 70 23.36 -12.01 -4.86
C TYR A 70 23.22 -10.53 -4.49
N LEU A 71 22.04 -9.95 -4.66
CA LEU A 71 21.73 -8.58 -4.26
C LEU A 71 21.31 -8.50 -2.79
N VAL A 72 20.50 -9.45 -2.32
CA VAL A 72 20.05 -9.49 -0.91
C VAL A 72 21.21 -9.81 0.06
N ASP A 73 22.27 -10.46 -0.43
CA ASP A 73 23.50 -10.76 0.32
C ASP A 73 24.35 -9.49 0.61
N ASP A 74 24.04 -8.34 0.01
CA ASP A 74 24.75 -7.08 0.29
C ASP A 74 24.15 -6.35 1.50
N ASP A 75 25.00 -6.00 2.48
CA ASP A 75 24.62 -5.33 3.73
C ASP A 75 23.86 -4.00 3.52
N GLY A 76 23.99 -3.38 2.35
CA GLY A 76 23.27 -2.15 2.01
C GLY A 76 21.85 -2.36 1.47
N ILE A 77 21.43 -3.59 1.17
CA ILE A 77 20.15 -3.92 0.50
C ILE A 77 19.20 -4.67 1.42
N ALA A 78 18.07 -4.06 1.74
CA ALA A 78 17.05 -4.58 2.65
C ALA A 78 16.23 -5.72 2.07
N ASP A 79 15.76 -5.55 0.83
CA ASP A 79 14.94 -6.52 0.12
C ASP A 79 15.03 -6.21 -1.38
N VAL A 80 14.74 -7.23 -2.18
CA VAL A 80 14.61 -7.12 -3.63
C VAL A 80 13.32 -7.81 -4.08
N VAL A 81 12.38 -7.03 -4.60
CA VAL A 81 11.09 -7.50 -5.13
C VAL A 81 11.12 -7.53 -6.65
N LEU A 82 10.72 -8.65 -7.24
CA LEU A 82 10.64 -8.80 -8.69
C LEU A 82 9.29 -8.29 -9.20
N SER A 83 9.29 -7.53 -10.29
CA SER A 83 8.05 -7.01 -10.89
C SER A 83 8.03 -7.08 -12.42
N GLY A 84 6.83 -7.22 -12.97
CA GLY A 84 6.57 -7.18 -14.40
C GLY A 84 7.40 -8.22 -15.18
N PRO A 85 8.02 -7.85 -16.32
CA PRO A 85 8.76 -8.79 -17.17
C PRO A 85 10.14 -9.18 -16.63
N GLY A 86 10.60 -8.64 -15.50
CA GLY A 86 11.93 -8.91 -14.93
C GLY A 86 12.66 -7.68 -14.37
N PHE A 87 11.94 -6.71 -13.81
CA PHE A 87 12.57 -5.61 -13.06
C PHE A 87 12.90 -6.06 -11.63
N LEU A 88 14.07 -5.66 -11.14
CA LEU A 88 14.46 -5.84 -9.74
C LEU A 88 14.26 -4.52 -9.01
N ASN A 89 13.34 -4.51 -8.06
CA ASN A 89 13.05 -3.37 -7.20
C ASN A 89 13.76 -3.54 -5.86
N ILE A 90 14.60 -2.60 -5.49
CA ILE A 90 15.58 -2.72 -4.41
C ILE A 90 15.22 -1.72 -3.31
N SER A 91 15.05 -2.24 -2.10
CA SER A 91 14.94 -1.45 -0.87
C SER A 91 16.29 -1.45 -0.16
N LEU A 92 16.72 -0.34 0.41
CA LEU A 92 18.03 -0.18 1.06
C LEU A 92 17.94 -0.27 2.59
N HIS A 93 18.99 -0.80 3.21
CA HIS A 93 19.19 -0.74 4.65
C HIS A 93 19.29 0.73 5.11
N GLY A 94 18.43 1.14 6.07
CA GLY A 94 18.47 2.48 6.66
C GLY A 94 17.83 3.60 5.82
N ALA A 95 17.15 3.28 4.72
CA ALA A 95 16.40 4.25 3.92
C ALA A 95 14.95 4.50 4.41
N ALA A 96 14.66 4.29 5.70
CA ALA A 96 13.56 5.02 6.30
C ALA A 96 14.14 6.42 6.65
N PRO A 97 13.74 7.51 5.97
CA PRO A 97 14.23 8.82 6.36
C PRO A 97 13.90 9.01 7.85
N ALA A 98 14.84 9.51 8.65
CA ALA A 98 14.57 9.86 10.05
C ALA A 98 13.34 10.79 10.18
N GLY A 99 12.96 11.48 9.09
CA GLY A 99 11.74 12.26 8.96
C GLY A 99 10.48 11.53 8.46
N LEU A 100 10.46 10.20 8.23
CA LEU A 100 9.28 9.48 7.75
C LEU A 100 8.11 9.62 8.73
N VAL A 101 8.36 9.34 10.01
CA VAL A 101 7.33 9.45 11.06
C VAL A 101 6.88 10.90 11.19
N GLU A 102 7.80 11.86 11.15
CA GLU A 102 7.45 13.29 11.13
C GLU A 102 6.57 13.66 9.94
N GLU A 103 6.90 13.17 8.74
CA GLU A 103 6.14 13.42 7.54
C GLU A 103 4.72 12.86 7.64
N ILE A 104 4.58 11.60 8.09
CA ILE A 104 3.27 10.97 8.26
C ILE A 104 2.46 11.74 9.30
N LEU A 105 3.05 12.13 10.44
CA LEU A 105 2.33 12.90 11.47
C LEU A 105 1.94 14.30 11.00
N ARG A 106 2.76 14.92 10.15
CA ARG A 106 2.46 16.22 9.52
C ARG A 106 1.33 16.11 8.50
N ARG A 107 1.35 15.10 7.63
CA ARG A 107 0.34 14.90 6.56
C ARG A 107 -0.93 14.19 7.06
N ARG A 108 -0.84 13.44 8.16
CA ARG A 108 -1.92 12.64 8.76
C ARG A 108 -2.57 11.72 7.72
N SER A 109 -3.91 11.75 7.62
CA SER A 109 -4.68 10.96 6.66
C SER A 109 -4.40 11.30 5.19
N ARG A 110 -3.69 12.40 4.92
CA ARG A 110 -3.24 12.80 3.57
C ARG A 110 -1.82 12.33 3.24
N TYR A 111 -1.18 11.53 4.09
CA TYR A 111 0.12 10.96 3.74
C TYR A 111 0.02 10.14 2.44
N GLY A 112 0.97 10.33 1.53
CA GLY A 112 0.95 9.75 0.19
C GLY A 112 -0.02 10.39 -0.82
N HIS A 113 -0.72 11.47 -0.47
CA HIS A 113 -1.49 12.25 -1.44
C HIS A 113 -0.58 13.17 -2.25
N ALA A 114 -1.00 13.51 -3.47
CA ALA A 114 -0.38 14.57 -4.26
C ALA A 114 -0.61 15.94 -3.61
N ASP A 115 0.35 16.87 -3.78
CA ASP A 115 0.29 18.21 -3.19
C ASP A 115 -0.71 19.15 -3.88
N GLY A 116 -1.16 18.80 -5.09
CA GLY A 116 -2.09 19.61 -5.85
C GLY A 116 -2.70 18.85 -7.03
N PRO A 117 -3.62 19.48 -7.76
CA PRO A 117 -4.22 18.88 -8.93
C PRO A 117 -3.19 18.69 -10.05
N ASP A 118 -3.28 17.57 -10.77
CA ASP A 118 -2.43 17.27 -11.94
C ASP A 118 -3.03 17.82 -13.26
N GLY A 119 -4.23 18.41 -13.19
CA GLY A 119 -4.97 18.98 -14.32
C GLY A 119 -5.65 17.93 -15.22
N ARG A 120 -5.43 16.64 -14.99
CA ARG A 120 -6.02 15.57 -15.79
C ARG A 120 -7.47 15.31 -15.35
N LEU A 121 -8.41 15.43 -16.28
CA LEU A 121 -9.77 14.94 -16.11
C LEU A 121 -9.81 13.43 -16.37
N VAL A 122 -10.38 12.68 -15.43
CA VAL A 122 -10.63 11.25 -15.56
C VAL A 122 -12.12 11.01 -15.38
N GLU A 123 -12.78 10.51 -16.43
CA GLU A 123 -14.18 10.13 -16.38
C GLU A 123 -14.30 8.62 -16.19
N LEU A 124 -14.90 8.21 -15.07
CA LEU A 124 -15.24 6.83 -14.77
C LEU A 124 -16.72 6.59 -15.08
N HIS A 125 -17.01 5.50 -15.76
CA HIS A 125 -18.37 5.08 -16.06
C HIS A 125 -18.59 3.62 -15.65
N CYS A 126 -19.70 3.31 -14.98
CA CYS A 126 -20.03 1.96 -14.55
C CYS A 126 -21.49 1.57 -14.89
N PRO A 127 -21.76 0.27 -15.08
CA PRO A 127 -23.12 -0.21 -15.28
C PRO A 127 -23.96 -0.13 -14.00
N ARG A 128 -25.26 -0.44 -14.11
CA ARG A 128 -26.14 -0.69 -12.95
C ARG A 128 -25.74 -1.99 -12.23
N ASP A 129 -24.63 -1.96 -11.51
CA ASP A 129 -24.10 -3.05 -10.69
C ASP A 129 -23.53 -2.48 -9.38
N LEU A 130 -23.93 -3.08 -8.25
CA LEU A 130 -23.56 -2.59 -6.92
C LEU A 130 -22.04 -2.55 -6.72
N ARG A 131 -21.33 -3.61 -7.13
CA ARG A 131 -19.87 -3.67 -6.99
C ARG A 131 -19.20 -2.64 -7.90
N ALA A 132 -19.67 -2.49 -9.13
CA ALA A 132 -19.14 -1.53 -10.09
C ALA A 132 -19.28 -0.10 -9.58
N VAL A 133 -20.42 0.26 -8.98
CA VAL A 133 -20.63 1.56 -8.34
C VAL A 133 -19.64 1.78 -7.19
N VAL A 134 -19.50 0.80 -6.28
CA VAL A 134 -18.60 0.90 -5.11
C VAL A 134 -17.13 0.99 -5.54
N VAL A 135 -16.71 0.18 -6.51
CA VAL A 135 -15.34 0.20 -7.06
C VAL A 135 -15.06 1.51 -7.79
N ALA A 136 -15.99 2.00 -8.61
CA ALA A 136 -15.83 3.26 -9.34
C ALA A 136 -15.72 4.46 -8.38
N GLU A 137 -16.55 4.49 -7.34
CA GLU A 137 -16.48 5.52 -6.31
C GLU A 137 -15.14 5.50 -5.57
N ALA A 138 -14.69 4.33 -5.10
CA ALA A 138 -13.42 4.18 -4.38
C ALA A 138 -12.22 4.52 -5.28
N ALA A 139 -12.21 4.04 -6.53
CA ALA A 139 -11.20 4.40 -7.52
C ALA A 139 -11.19 5.92 -7.76
N GLY A 140 -12.36 6.56 -7.79
CA GLY A 140 -12.46 8.01 -7.93
C GLY A 140 -11.92 8.77 -6.71
N ARG A 141 -12.09 8.26 -5.48
CA ARG A 141 -11.48 8.86 -4.28
C ARG A 141 -9.96 8.76 -4.32
N VAL A 142 -9.42 7.61 -4.72
CA VAL A 142 -7.97 7.40 -4.85
C VAL A 142 -7.38 8.25 -5.98
N LEU A 143 -8.02 8.32 -7.15
CA LEU A 143 -7.59 9.20 -8.24
C LEU A 143 -7.54 10.67 -7.80
N ARG A 144 -8.56 11.15 -7.07
CA ARG A 144 -8.57 12.51 -6.50
C ARG A 144 -7.46 12.73 -5.49
N SER A 145 -7.13 11.73 -4.67
CA SER A 145 -5.99 11.83 -3.73
C SER A 145 -4.64 11.96 -4.45
N GLN A 146 -4.57 11.53 -5.71
CA GLN A 146 -3.40 11.66 -6.58
C GLN A 146 -3.48 12.88 -7.53
N GLY A 147 -4.39 13.83 -7.27
CA GLY A 147 -4.48 15.11 -7.99
C GLY A 147 -5.38 15.12 -9.22
N ALA A 148 -5.96 13.98 -9.62
CA ALA A 148 -6.84 13.96 -10.78
C ALA A 148 -8.19 14.64 -10.49
N LEU A 149 -8.73 15.34 -11.49
CA LEU A 149 -10.13 15.76 -11.49
C LEU A 149 -10.96 14.54 -11.94
N VAL A 150 -11.92 14.11 -11.12
CA VAL A 150 -12.66 12.88 -11.40
C VAL A 150 -14.16 13.09 -11.42
N ARG A 151 -14.78 12.66 -12.52
CA ARG A 151 -16.23 12.49 -12.64
C ARG A 151 -16.56 11.00 -12.63
N VAL A 152 -17.46 10.58 -11.76
CA VAL A 152 -17.94 9.19 -11.68
C VAL A 152 -19.41 9.18 -12.07
N THR A 153 -19.73 8.41 -13.10
CA THR A 153 -21.09 8.25 -13.63
C THR A 153 -21.50 6.79 -13.61
N ALA A 154 -22.78 6.52 -13.37
CA ALA A 154 -23.37 5.20 -13.45
C ALA A 154 -24.58 5.22 -14.41
N GLU A 155 -24.81 4.11 -15.12
CA GLU A 155 -26.00 3.93 -15.96
C GLU A 155 -27.30 4.09 -15.14
N ALA A 156 -27.31 3.54 -13.93
CA ALA A 156 -28.36 3.75 -12.94
C ALA A 156 -27.80 3.50 -11.52
N LEU A 157 -28.46 4.07 -10.52
CA LEU A 157 -28.11 3.93 -9.11
C LEU A 157 -29.36 3.63 -8.29
N ASP A 158 -29.39 2.48 -7.63
CA ASP A 158 -30.52 2.13 -6.77
C ASP A 158 -30.44 2.95 -5.47
N PRO A 159 -31.55 3.60 -5.04
CA PRO A 159 -31.55 4.44 -3.84
C PRO A 159 -31.11 3.72 -2.56
N GLU A 160 -31.43 2.43 -2.46
CA GLU A 160 -31.06 1.58 -1.34
C GLU A 160 -29.53 1.46 -1.20
N TRP A 161 -28.79 1.36 -2.31
CA TRP A 161 -27.33 1.29 -2.29
C TRP A 161 -26.72 2.58 -1.71
N THR A 162 -27.31 3.73 -2.04
CA THR A 162 -26.91 5.03 -1.48
C THR A 162 -27.14 5.08 0.02
N ALA A 163 -28.30 4.65 0.48
CA ALA A 163 -28.65 4.64 1.90
C ALA A 163 -27.77 3.67 2.70
N ALA A 164 -27.55 2.46 2.20
CA ALA A 164 -26.85 1.40 2.91
C ALA A 164 -25.32 1.51 2.83
N LEU A 165 -24.76 1.89 1.67
CA LEU A 165 -23.29 1.93 1.46
C LEU A 165 -22.70 3.34 1.42
N GLY A 166 -23.55 4.37 1.41
CA GLY A 166 -23.13 5.77 1.31
C GLY A 166 -22.48 6.12 -0.02
N VAL A 167 -22.77 5.37 -1.10
CA VAL A 167 -22.23 5.64 -2.45
C VAL A 167 -22.85 6.90 -3.03
N ARG A 168 -22.03 7.77 -3.62
CA ARG A 168 -22.52 8.99 -4.30
C ARG A 168 -21.89 9.10 -5.69
N VAL A 169 -22.64 8.70 -6.70
CA VAL A 169 -22.24 8.78 -8.12
C VAL A 169 -23.32 9.50 -8.92
N ALA A 170 -22.93 10.22 -9.96
CA ALA A 170 -23.90 10.84 -10.85
C ALA A 170 -24.57 9.76 -11.72
N VAL A 171 -25.86 9.90 -11.99
CA VAL A 171 -26.58 9.03 -12.93
C VAL A 171 -26.68 9.75 -14.27
N GLY A 172 -26.35 9.05 -15.35
CA GLY A 172 -26.41 9.63 -16.69
C GLY A 172 -25.78 8.73 -17.74
N PRO A 173 -25.94 9.10 -19.03
CA PRO A 173 -25.29 8.37 -20.12
C PRO A 173 -23.77 8.42 -19.99
N ALA A 174 -23.09 7.48 -20.65
CA ALA A 174 -21.65 7.55 -20.82
C ALA A 174 -21.25 8.92 -21.44
N PRO A 175 -20.16 9.55 -20.96
CA PRO A 175 -19.69 10.81 -21.51
C PRO A 175 -19.26 10.69 -22.98
N ALA A 176 -19.15 11.84 -23.65
CA ALA A 176 -18.88 11.93 -25.09
C ALA A 176 -17.44 11.53 -25.48
N GLU A 177 -16.47 11.75 -24.60
CA GLU A 177 -15.13 11.15 -24.71
C GLU A 177 -15.15 9.76 -24.06
N PRO A 178 -14.43 8.76 -24.61
CA PRO A 178 -14.56 7.39 -24.14
C PRO A 178 -14.20 7.30 -22.65
N PRO A 179 -15.17 7.00 -21.77
CA PRO A 179 -14.89 6.91 -20.34
C PRO A 179 -14.00 5.70 -20.06
N VAL A 180 -13.33 5.74 -18.92
CA VAL A 180 -12.78 4.52 -18.34
C VAL A 180 -13.93 3.70 -17.76
N ASN A 181 -14.26 2.60 -18.43
CA ASN A 181 -15.31 1.68 -18.00
C ASN A 181 -14.85 0.87 -16.79
N VAL A 182 -15.59 0.97 -15.68
CA VAL A 182 -15.37 0.20 -14.45
C VAL A 182 -16.37 -0.95 -14.43
N ARG A 183 -15.91 -2.16 -14.75
CA ARG A 183 -16.73 -3.38 -14.84
C ARG A 183 -16.06 -4.55 -14.11
N PRO A 184 -16.05 -4.54 -12.76
CA PRO A 184 -15.59 -5.70 -11.99
C PRO A 184 -16.57 -6.87 -12.18
N VAL A 185 -16.13 -8.07 -11.81
CA VAL A 185 -17.02 -9.24 -11.73
C VAL A 185 -18.10 -8.97 -10.67
N PRO A 186 -19.40 -9.11 -11.01
CA PRO A 186 -20.50 -8.85 -10.07
C PRO A 186 -20.41 -9.66 -8.79
N ALA A 187 -20.99 -9.12 -7.71
CA ALA A 187 -21.14 -9.86 -6.46
C ALA A 187 -22.18 -10.99 -6.61
N PRO A 188 -21.91 -12.20 -6.11
CA PRO A 188 -22.81 -13.34 -6.27
C PRO A 188 -24.03 -13.31 -5.33
N ALA A 189 -24.00 -12.45 -4.30
CA ALA A 189 -25.05 -12.31 -3.30
C ALA A 189 -25.12 -10.86 -2.82
N ASP A 190 -26.23 -10.52 -2.15
CA ASP A 190 -26.48 -9.18 -1.60
C ASP A 190 -25.57 -8.88 -0.40
N PRO A 191 -24.68 -7.88 -0.46
CA PRO A 191 -23.81 -7.52 0.65
C PRO A 191 -24.46 -6.56 1.65
N LEU A 192 -25.64 -6.00 1.36
CA LEU A 192 -26.26 -4.97 2.21
C LEU A 192 -26.49 -5.41 3.67
N PRO A 193 -26.87 -6.68 3.98
CA PRO A 193 -27.02 -7.14 5.35
C PRO A 193 -25.74 -7.08 6.20
N LEU A 194 -24.55 -7.01 5.57
CA LEU A 194 -23.28 -6.86 6.28
C LEU A 194 -23.12 -5.47 6.92
N GLY A 195 -23.94 -4.50 6.53
CA GLY A 195 -23.76 -3.10 6.89
C GLY A 195 -22.64 -2.43 6.09
N ARG A 196 -22.61 -1.09 6.14
CA ARG A 196 -21.82 -0.23 5.25
C ARG A 196 -20.37 -0.65 5.08
N ASP A 197 -19.63 -0.76 6.18
CA ASP A 197 -18.19 -0.98 6.15
C ASP A 197 -17.81 -2.39 5.70
N ALA A 198 -18.48 -3.41 6.25
CA ALA A 198 -18.22 -4.80 5.91
C ALA A 198 -18.62 -5.11 4.47
N ALA A 199 -19.75 -4.57 4.00
CA ALA A 199 -20.16 -4.67 2.61
C ALA A 199 -19.14 -4.02 1.66
N ARG A 200 -18.68 -2.79 1.95
CA ARG A 200 -17.65 -2.12 1.13
C ARG A 200 -16.35 -2.91 1.13
N TRP A 201 -15.91 -3.44 2.27
CA TRP A 201 -14.72 -4.29 2.33
C TRP A 201 -14.86 -5.56 1.50
N ALA A 202 -15.99 -6.29 1.63
CA ALA A 202 -16.25 -7.51 0.88
C ALA A 202 -16.21 -7.27 -0.65
N LEU A 203 -16.67 -6.10 -1.10
CA LEU A 203 -16.68 -5.71 -2.51
C LEU A 203 -15.32 -5.20 -3.03
N LEU A 204 -14.53 -4.52 -2.19
CA LEU A 204 -13.30 -3.83 -2.57
C LEU A 204 -12.02 -4.62 -2.30
N HIS A 205 -12.02 -5.56 -1.36
CA HIS A 205 -10.83 -6.33 -1.00
C HIS A 205 -10.38 -7.33 -2.09
N PRO A 206 -11.29 -8.09 -2.75
CA PRO A 206 -10.94 -8.95 -3.88
C PRO A 206 -10.62 -8.14 -5.14
N ALA A 207 -9.73 -8.64 -6.00
CA ALA A 207 -9.41 -7.97 -7.26
C ALA A 207 -10.66 -7.87 -8.15
N ALA A 208 -10.66 -6.89 -9.07
CA ALA A 208 -11.83 -6.64 -9.93
C ALA A 208 -12.24 -7.86 -10.78
N HIS A 209 -11.31 -8.74 -11.13
CA HIS A 209 -11.59 -9.96 -11.90
C HIS A 209 -11.96 -11.18 -11.04
N ASP A 210 -11.86 -11.07 -9.72
CA ASP A 210 -12.23 -12.14 -8.79
C ASP A 210 -13.69 -12.00 -8.35
N ARG A 211 -14.38 -13.11 -8.11
CA ARG A 211 -15.71 -13.08 -7.48
C ARG A 211 -15.57 -12.79 -5.99
N PRO A 212 -16.27 -11.78 -5.44
CA PRO A 212 -16.21 -11.48 -4.02
C PRO A 212 -16.98 -12.55 -3.22
N ARG A 213 -16.49 -12.88 -2.03
CA ARG A 213 -17.22 -13.69 -1.06
C ARG A 213 -18.04 -12.78 -0.17
N ILE A 214 -19.34 -13.03 -0.12
CA ILE A 214 -20.30 -12.28 0.68
C ILE A 214 -20.90 -13.25 1.69
N GLY A 215 -20.57 -13.06 2.96
CA GLY A 215 -21.02 -13.93 4.05
C GLY A 215 -20.63 -13.36 5.42
N ASP A 216 -21.07 -14.06 6.47
CA ASP A 216 -20.93 -13.62 7.86
C ASP A 216 -19.47 -13.53 8.32
N GLU A 217 -18.51 -14.07 7.57
CA GLU A 217 -17.08 -13.96 7.88
C GLU A 217 -16.61 -12.51 8.01
N HIS A 218 -17.27 -11.57 7.33
CA HIS A 218 -16.95 -10.13 7.38
C HIS A 218 -17.44 -9.45 8.66
N LEU A 219 -18.34 -10.09 9.41
CA LEU A 219 -18.88 -9.59 10.68
C LEU A 219 -18.11 -10.11 11.90
N VAL A 220 -17.30 -11.16 11.72
CA VAL A 220 -16.55 -11.78 12.81
C VAL A 220 -15.48 -10.82 13.35
N GLN A 221 -15.51 -10.57 14.65
CA GLN A 221 -14.51 -9.77 15.36
C GLN A 221 -13.29 -10.61 15.76
N ARG A 222 -12.60 -11.19 14.76
CA ARG A 222 -11.38 -11.98 14.94
C ARG A 222 -10.35 -11.55 13.93
N GLU A 223 -9.07 -11.77 14.26
CA GLU A 223 -7.96 -11.43 13.36
C GLU A 223 -8.04 -12.15 12.01
N SER A 224 -8.76 -13.27 11.89
CA SER A 224 -9.02 -13.93 10.60
C SER A 224 -9.85 -13.10 9.62
N ASN A 225 -10.61 -12.11 10.12
CA ASN A 225 -11.33 -11.14 9.31
C ASN A 225 -10.38 -9.96 9.00
N PRO A 226 -9.98 -9.75 7.73
CA PRO A 226 -9.03 -8.69 7.38
C PRO A 226 -9.55 -7.28 7.70
N LEU A 227 -10.85 -7.02 7.56
CA LEU A 227 -11.44 -5.72 7.93
C LEU A 227 -11.29 -5.46 9.42
N PHE A 228 -11.69 -6.44 10.24
CA PHE A 228 -11.55 -6.34 11.68
C PHE A 228 -10.09 -6.12 12.06
N ARG A 229 -9.16 -6.88 11.48
CA ARG A 229 -7.72 -6.74 11.75
C ARG A 229 -7.22 -5.31 11.50
N VAL A 230 -7.58 -4.72 10.35
CA VAL A 230 -7.20 -3.35 9.99
C VAL A 230 -7.80 -2.33 10.96
N ARG A 231 -9.10 -2.42 11.25
CA ARG A 231 -9.77 -1.52 12.21
C ARG A 231 -9.25 -1.70 13.63
N TYR A 232 -8.89 -2.92 14.01
CA TYR A 232 -8.34 -3.26 15.32
C TYR A 232 -6.94 -2.68 15.51
N ALA A 233 -6.05 -2.81 14.51
CA ALA A 233 -4.75 -2.15 14.52
C ALA A 233 -4.90 -0.63 14.69
N HIS A 234 -5.82 0.01 13.96
CA HIS A 234 -6.14 1.43 14.13
C HIS A 234 -6.61 1.76 15.56
N ALA A 235 -7.62 1.05 16.05
CA ALA A 235 -8.17 1.26 17.39
C ALA A 235 -7.11 1.09 18.49
N ARG A 236 -6.18 0.12 18.34
CA ARG A 236 -5.05 -0.07 19.25
C ARG A 236 -4.04 1.08 19.19
N CYS A 237 -3.78 1.66 18.03
CA CYS A 237 -2.96 2.88 17.92
C CYS A 237 -3.60 4.04 18.71
N ARG A 238 -4.93 4.19 18.61
CA ARG A 238 -5.70 5.19 19.35
C ARG A 238 -5.69 4.91 20.85
N ALA A 239 -5.82 3.66 21.26
CA ALA A 239 -5.72 3.23 22.64
C ALA A 239 -4.33 3.52 23.23
N ALA A 240 -3.25 3.22 22.49
CA ALA A 240 -1.89 3.53 22.92
C ALA A 240 -1.69 5.03 23.16
N ALA A 241 -2.24 5.89 22.28
CA ALA A 241 -2.19 7.33 22.46
C ALA A 241 -2.96 7.81 23.70
N ARG A 242 -4.17 7.28 23.95
CA ARG A 242 -4.94 7.61 25.17
C ARG A 242 -4.21 7.16 26.44
N ASN A 243 -3.68 5.94 26.44
CA ASN A 243 -2.98 5.38 27.59
C ASN A 243 -1.68 6.13 27.89
N ALA A 244 -0.92 6.51 26.86
CA ALA A 244 0.29 7.34 27.03
C ALA A 244 -0.03 8.71 27.66
N ALA A 245 -1.12 9.34 27.23
CA ALA A 245 -1.60 10.57 27.84
C ALA A 245 -1.97 10.37 29.33
N GLY A 246 -2.63 9.25 29.66
CA GLY A 246 -2.91 8.86 31.05
C GLY A 246 -1.64 8.63 31.89
N LEU A 247 -0.55 8.18 31.27
CA LEU A 247 0.77 8.03 31.88
C LEU A 247 1.61 9.33 31.85
N GLY A 248 1.05 10.44 31.38
CA GLY A 248 1.70 11.76 31.41
C GLY A 248 2.80 11.98 30.37
N PHE A 249 2.80 11.25 29.24
CA PHE A 249 3.75 11.49 28.14
C PHE A 249 3.09 11.57 26.77
N THR A 250 3.79 12.23 25.85
CA THR A 250 3.34 12.51 24.48
C THR A 250 4.33 11.99 23.46
N ALA A 251 3.86 11.79 22.24
CA ALA A 251 4.67 11.34 21.12
C ALA A 251 5.77 12.36 20.79
N ALA A 252 6.96 11.85 20.49
CA ALA A 252 8.06 12.63 19.95
C ALA A 252 8.79 11.74 18.94
N PRO A 253 8.83 12.11 17.64
CA PRO A 253 9.55 11.34 16.63
C PRO A 253 11.02 11.12 17.00
N GLY A 254 11.54 9.95 16.67
CA GLY A 254 12.89 9.54 17.00
C GLY A 254 13.18 8.10 16.53
N PRO A 255 14.41 7.62 16.75
CA PRO A 255 14.79 6.27 16.35
C PRO A 255 14.00 5.20 17.11
N VAL A 256 13.53 4.17 16.39
CA VAL A 256 12.79 3.04 16.97
C VAL A 256 13.50 1.73 16.60
N ALA A 257 14.09 1.07 17.59
CA ALA A 257 14.69 -0.24 17.41
C ALA A 257 13.64 -1.32 17.09
N GLY A 258 13.98 -2.28 16.22
CA GLY A 258 13.12 -3.43 15.91
C GLY A 258 11.87 -3.13 15.08
N ALA A 259 11.68 -1.90 14.58
CA ALA A 259 10.49 -1.50 13.83
C ALA A 259 10.73 -1.39 12.31
N ARG A 260 11.79 -2.03 11.81
CA ARG A 260 12.22 -1.87 10.41
C ARG A 260 11.16 -2.31 9.41
N GLU A 261 10.58 -3.48 9.59
CA GLU A 261 9.53 -4.01 8.71
C GLU A 261 8.34 -3.05 8.63
N LEU A 262 7.88 -2.56 9.78
CA LEU A 262 6.81 -1.57 9.86
C LEU A 262 7.17 -0.26 9.13
N LEU A 263 8.38 0.25 9.32
CA LEU A 263 8.84 1.47 8.65
C LEU A 263 8.89 1.30 7.13
N VAL A 264 9.34 0.15 6.62
CA VAL A 264 9.36 -0.15 5.18
C VAL A 264 7.94 -0.15 4.61
N VAL A 265 7.00 -0.84 5.26
CA VAL A 265 5.61 -0.89 4.79
C VAL A 265 4.97 0.50 4.81
N LEU A 266 5.25 1.34 5.82
CA LEU A 266 4.75 2.72 5.86
C LEU A 266 5.40 3.60 4.77
N ALA A 267 6.68 3.42 4.47
CA ALA A 267 7.37 4.13 3.39
C ALA A 267 6.80 3.79 2.01
N ASP A 268 6.33 2.56 1.81
CA ASP A 268 5.71 2.11 0.55
C ASP A 268 4.31 2.71 0.29
N HIS A 269 3.64 3.25 1.31
CA HIS A 269 2.24 3.69 1.19
C HIS A 269 1.97 4.71 0.06
N PRO A 270 2.75 5.81 -0.11
CA PRO A 270 2.54 6.77 -1.22
C PRO A 270 2.60 6.08 -2.59
N ARG A 271 3.51 5.14 -2.72
CA ARG A 271 3.77 4.37 -3.93
C ARG A 271 2.60 3.43 -4.26
N VAL A 272 2.05 2.79 -3.23
CA VAL A 272 0.83 1.98 -3.33
C VAL A 272 -0.37 2.83 -3.73
N LEU A 273 -0.52 4.05 -3.20
CA LEU A 273 -1.60 4.95 -3.61
C LEU A 273 -1.49 5.34 -5.09
N ALA A 274 -0.29 5.72 -5.54
CA ALA A 274 -0.04 6.04 -6.94
C ALA A 274 -0.35 4.85 -7.87
N ALA A 275 0.06 3.64 -7.49
CA ALA A 275 -0.24 2.42 -8.25
C ALA A 275 -1.74 2.10 -8.25
N THR A 276 -2.40 2.22 -7.09
CA THR A 276 -3.86 2.05 -6.95
C THR A 276 -4.61 2.99 -7.89
N ALA A 277 -4.20 4.27 -7.97
CA ALA A 277 -4.78 5.26 -8.88
C ALA A 277 -4.53 4.92 -10.36
N ALA A 278 -3.28 4.61 -10.73
CA ALA A 278 -2.89 4.32 -12.10
C ALA A 278 -3.67 3.14 -12.69
N HIS A 279 -3.89 2.10 -11.89
CA HIS A 279 -4.63 0.91 -12.29
C HIS A 279 -6.11 0.96 -11.93
N ARG A 280 -6.55 1.97 -11.17
CA ARG A 280 -7.94 2.12 -10.72
C ARG A 280 -8.41 0.86 -9.98
N ALA A 281 -7.54 0.33 -9.13
CA ALA A 281 -7.64 -0.98 -8.51
C ALA A 281 -7.62 -0.87 -6.97
N PRO A 282 -8.76 -0.45 -6.33
CA PRO A 282 -8.84 -0.23 -4.88
C PRO A 282 -8.44 -1.41 -4.00
N ASP A 283 -8.53 -2.63 -4.53
CA ASP A 283 -8.09 -3.87 -3.88
C ASP A 283 -6.60 -3.85 -3.51
N ARG A 284 -5.77 -3.13 -4.26
CA ARG A 284 -4.34 -2.95 -3.92
C ARG A 284 -4.17 -2.16 -2.62
N LEU A 285 -4.96 -1.10 -2.43
CA LEU A 285 -4.97 -0.34 -1.19
C LEU A 285 -5.51 -1.20 -0.05
N ALA A 286 -6.61 -1.91 -0.23
CA ALA A 286 -7.19 -2.78 0.80
C ALA A 286 -6.16 -3.81 1.31
N ARG A 287 -5.49 -4.52 0.39
CA ARG A 287 -4.44 -5.50 0.74
C ARG A 287 -3.24 -4.87 1.43
N HIS A 288 -2.82 -3.69 0.99
CA HIS A 288 -1.74 -2.96 1.66
C HIS A 288 -2.10 -2.54 3.09
N LEU A 289 -3.35 -2.15 3.36
CA LEU A 289 -3.78 -1.86 4.74
C LEU A 289 -3.71 -3.09 5.64
N VAL A 290 -3.99 -4.28 5.09
CA VAL A 290 -3.77 -5.55 5.82
C VAL A 290 -2.28 -5.73 6.13
N THR A 291 -1.38 -5.51 5.16
CA THR A 291 0.07 -5.57 5.39
C THR A 291 0.55 -4.57 6.46
N VAL A 292 0.02 -3.33 6.46
CA VAL A 292 0.32 -2.33 7.50
C VAL A 292 -0.17 -2.83 8.86
N ALA A 293 -1.39 -3.38 8.93
CA ALA A 293 -1.94 -3.90 10.18
C ALA A 293 -1.15 -5.10 10.72
N ASP A 294 -0.76 -6.02 9.85
CA ASP A 294 0.05 -7.20 10.19
C ASP A 294 1.41 -6.80 10.76
N ALA A 295 2.09 -5.82 10.15
CA ALA A 295 3.36 -5.31 10.67
C ALA A 295 3.20 -4.49 11.97
N ALA A 296 2.05 -3.83 12.15
CA ALA A 296 1.79 -2.99 13.32
C ALA A 296 1.43 -3.78 14.58
N LEU A 297 0.61 -4.83 14.45
CA LEU A 297 0.06 -5.53 15.61
C LEU A 297 1.13 -6.11 16.57
N PRO A 298 2.22 -6.75 16.09
CA PRO A 298 3.32 -7.20 16.95
C PRO A 298 4.11 -6.05 17.60
N PHE A 299 4.14 -4.88 16.95
CA PHE A 299 4.85 -3.70 17.45
C PHE A 299 4.10 -3.00 18.59
N LEU A 300 2.77 -2.92 18.53
CA LEU A 300 1.95 -2.11 19.43
C LEU A 300 2.10 -2.40 20.93
N PRO A 301 2.29 -3.66 21.39
CA PRO A 301 2.57 -3.94 22.80
C PRO A 301 3.84 -3.27 23.34
N THR A 302 4.80 -2.89 22.49
CA THR A 302 6.09 -2.31 22.90
C THR A 302 6.05 -0.80 23.15
N VAL A 303 4.90 -0.15 22.84
CA VAL A 303 4.77 1.31 22.80
C VAL A 303 4.78 1.94 24.19
N LEU A 304 4.11 1.31 25.15
CA LEU A 304 3.93 1.82 26.50
C LEU A 304 4.97 1.21 27.46
N PRO A 305 5.39 1.94 28.51
CA PRO A 305 6.19 1.36 29.59
C PRO A 305 5.46 0.20 30.27
N VAL A 306 6.22 -0.82 30.71
CA VAL A 306 5.67 -1.99 31.42
C VAL A 306 6.18 -2.06 32.85
N GLY A 307 5.29 -2.38 33.80
CA GLY A 307 5.63 -2.50 35.22
C GLY A 307 6.13 -1.19 35.81
N GLU A 308 7.34 -1.20 36.38
CA GLU A 308 7.97 -0.04 37.03
C GLU A 308 8.75 0.87 36.05
N GLU A 309 8.71 0.57 34.76
CA GLU A 309 9.39 1.40 33.75
C GLU A 309 8.80 2.82 33.70
N LYS A 310 9.68 3.82 33.71
CA LYS A 310 9.28 5.22 33.51
C LYS A 310 9.18 5.55 32.01
N PRO A 311 8.25 6.43 31.61
CA PRO A 311 8.25 6.99 30.26
C PRO A 311 9.62 7.54 29.85
N SER A 312 10.10 7.17 28.66
CA SER A 312 11.44 7.49 28.16
C SER A 312 11.37 7.99 26.73
N ALA A 313 12.49 8.47 26.18
CA ALA A 313 12.57 8.88 24.77
C ALA A 313 12.17 7.74 23.81
N ALA A 314 12.51 6.49 24.13
CA ALA A 314 12.13 5.32 23.34
C ALA A 314 10.60 5.13 23.31
N HIS A 315 9.91 5.28 24.45
CA HIS A 315 8.44 5.22 24.52
C HIS A 315 7.79 6.33 23.70
N ARG A 316 8.33 7.55 23.75
CA ARG A 316 7.83 8.68 22.95
C ARG A 316 8.01 8.45 21.44
N ALA A 317 9.13 7.87 21.03
CA ALA A 317 9.41 7.52 19.63
C ALA A 317 8.50 6.39 19.12
N ARG A 318 8.32 5.33 19.92
CA ARG A 318 7.38 4.25 19.58
C ARG A 318 5.95 4.74 19.48
N LEU A 319 5.55 5.65 20.37
CA LEU A 319 4.23 6.27 20.32
C LEU A 319 4.05 7.13 19.07
N ALA A 320 5.06 7.89 18.66
CA ALA A 320 5.03 8.64 17.40
C ALA A 320 4.85 7.70 16.19
N LEU A 321 5.55 6.57 16.17
CA LEU A 321 5.37 5.55 15.13
C LEU A 321 3.97 4.93 15.17
N ALA A 322 3.43 4.60 16.35
CA ALA A 322 2.07 4.09 16.47
C ALA A 322 1.01 5.09 15.98
N GLN A 323 1.21 6.39 16.24
CA GLN A 323 0.34 7.45 15.71
C GLN A 323 0.46 7.58 14.18
N ALA A 324 1.66 7.42 13.62
CA ALA A 324 1.88 7.40 12.19
C ALA A 324 1.16 6.21 11.51
N VAL A 325 1.24 5.01 12.10
CA VAL A 325 0.45 3.84 11.66
C VAL A 325 -1.04 4.16 11.65
N GLY A 326 -1.56 4.70 12.76
CA GLY A 326 -2.97 5.06 12.86
C GLY A 326 -3.40 6.04 11.76
N ALA A 327 -2.56 7.03 11.43
CA ALA A 327 -2.84 7.99 10.37
C ALA A 327 -2.91 7.34 8.97
N VAL A 328 -1.99 6.41 8.66
CA VAL A 328 -1.99 5.66 7.39
C VAL A 328 -3.23 4.77 7.28
N LEU A 329 -3.55 4.02 8.34
CA LEU A 329 -4.73 3.15 8.35
C LEU A 329 -6.03 3.96 8.18
N ALA A 330 -6.17 5.08 8.91
CA ALA A 330 -7.34 5.94 8.81
C ALA A 330 -7.47 6.59 7.41
N GLY A 331 -6.35 7.07 6.84
CA GLY A 331 -6.33 7.64 5.49
C GLY A 331 -6.75 6.64 4.43
N GLY A 332 -6.20 5.42 4.47
CA GLY A 332 -6.54 4.36 3.53
C GLY A 332 -7.99 3.89 3.64
N LEU A 333 -8.50 3.66 4.85
CA LEU A 333 -9.90 3.29 5.07
C LEU A 333 -10.86 4.36 4.54
N SER A 334 -10.53 5.65 4.75
CA SER A 334 -11.32 6.77 4.23
C SER A 334 -11.41 6.79 2.69
N LEU A 335 -10.31 6.47 2.00
CA LEU A 335 -10.28 6.34 0.53
C LEU A 335 -11.13 5.17 0.02
N LEU A 336 -11.25 4.09 0.80
CA LEU A 336 -12.17 2.98 0.53
C LEU A 336 -13.62 3.29 0.94
N GLY A 337 -13.83 4.36 1.70
CA GLY A 337 -15.12 4.77 2.25
C GLY A 337 -15.61 3.95 3.41
N ILE A 338 -14.66 3.48 4.20
CA ILE A 338 -14.85 2.66 5.39
C ILE A 338 -14.44 3.49 6.60
N ASP A 339 -15.18 3.38 7.69
CA ASP A 339 -14.87 4.11 8.92
C ASP A 339 -13.67 3.51 9.67
N ALA A 340 -12.86 4.39 10.25
CA ALA A 340 -11.72 4.06 11.11
C ALA A 340 -12.06 4.42 12.56
N PRO A 341 -12.66 3.51 13.35
CA PRO A 341 -13.21 3.86 14.64
C PRO A 341 -12.12 4.07 15.71
N ASP A 342 -12.40 4.94 16.68
CA ASP A 342 -11.50 5.21 17.82
C ASP A 342 -11.44 4.05 18.83
N HIS A 343 -12.43 3.16 18.80
CA HIS A 343 -12.59 1.96 19.63
C HIS A 343 -13.32 0.87 18.82
N LEU A 344 -13.07 -0.39 19.17
CA LEU A 344 -13.79 -1.57 18.67
C LEU A 344 -14.29 -2.38 19.86
#